data_AF-A0A9D9GFF4-F1
#
_entry.id   AF-A0A9D9GFF4-F1
#
_cell.length_a   1.000
_cell.length_b   1.000
_cell.length_c   1.000
_cell.angle_alpha   90.00
_cell.angle_beta   90.00
_cell.angle_gamma   90.00
#
_symmetry.space_group_name_H-M   'P 1'
#
loop_
_entity.id
_entity.type
_entity.pdbx_description
1 polymer ?
#
loop_
_entity_poly.entity_id
_entity_poly.type
_entity_poly.pdbx_seq_one_letter_code
_entity_poly.pdbx_strand_id
1 'polypeptide(L)'
;MPKNYILKSNLWKFFKALRSQAHPIFCLLVASPIVHAWITIIDKQDSTIQKRVSIAQFVHSLKKMPSTGKYYRLNIYTYHIESSQRQLFEASQLPELSLEMISQLLPGIVALLCIEAHNRGECYELTTQIIQHYKFKARYVDEVRAIVEQCNKLLNN
;
A
#
# COMPACT_ATOMS: atom_id res chain seq x y z
N MET A 1 25.90 13.76 8.20
CA MET A 1 24.65 13.62 7.43
C MET A 1 23.53 13.23 8.39
N PRO A 2 22.60 14.11 8.77
CA PRO A 2 21.38 13.68 9.42
C PRO A 2 20.60 12.86 8.39
N LYS A 3 20.66 11.54 8.52
CA LYS A 3 20.06 10.63 7.54
C LYS A 3 18.54 10.66 7.77
N ASN A 4 17.80 11.25 6.83
CA ASN A 4 16.32 11.37 6.78
C ASN A 4 15.59 10.01 6.66
N TYR A 5 16.16 8.96 7.23
CA TYR A 5 15.60 7.63 7.21
C TYR A 5 14.27 7.56 7.92
N ILE A 6 13.41 6.68 7.42
CA ILE A 6 12.19 6.30 8.11
C ILE A 6 12.55 5.36 9.27
N LEU A 7 12.27 5.80 10.49
CA LEU A 7 12.34 4.94 11.68
C LEU A 7 11.01 4.21 11.89
N LYS A 8 11.04 3.16 12.72
CA LYS A 8 9.84 2.40 13.11
C LYS A 8 8.71 3.32 13.60
N SER A 9 9.04 4.32 14.41
CA SER A 9 8.08 5.26 14.99
C SER A 9 7.45 6.18 13.93
N ASN A 10 8.21 6.60 12.91
CA ASN A 10 7.69 7.40 11.82
C ASN A 10 6.65 6.62 11.01
N LEU A 11 7.02 5.41 10.59
CA LEU A 11 6.15 4.54 9.80
C LEU A 11 4.89 4.14 10.57
N TRP A 12 5.03 3.88 11.88
CA TRP A 12 3.88 3.62 12.74
C TRP A 12 2.93 4.82 12.87
N LYS A 13 3.47 6.03 13.07
CA LYS A 13 2.66 7.26 13.10
C LYS A 13 1.89 7.45 11.80
N PHE A 14 2.53 7.19 10.67
CA PHE A 14 1.91 7.23 9.34
C PHE A 14 0.74 6.24 9.23
N PHE A 15 0.92 4.97 9.54
CA PHE A 15 -0.17 3.99 9.51
C PHE A 15 -1.30 4.31 10.51
N LYS A 16 -0.96 4.86 11.69
CA LYS A 16 -1.97 5.35 12.62
C LYS A 16 -2.81 6.48 12.04
N ALA A 17 -2.19 7.42 11.31
CA ALA A 17 -2.89 8.54 10.68
C ALA A 17 -3.85 8.05 9.58
N LEU A 18 -3.39 7.15 8.70
CA LEU A 18 -4.28 6.54 7.71
C LEU A 18 -5.43 5.78 8.36
N ARG A 19 -5.15 5.02 9.42
CA ARG A 19 -6.16 4.24 10.16
C ARG A 19 -7.18 5.14 10.85
N SER A 20 -6.76 6.25 11.47
CA SER A 20 -7.68 7.17 12.14
C SER A 20 -8.62 7.86 11.16
N GLN A 21 -8.17 8.05 9.93
CA GLN A 21 -9.00 8.56 8.83
C GLN A 21 -9.75 7.43 8.12
N ALA A 22 -9.62 6.17 8.55
CA ALA A 22 -10.18 5.00 7.88
C ALA A 22 -9.93 5.00 6.36
N HIS A 23 -8.75 5.48 5.96
CA HIS A 23 -8.38 5.74 4.57
C HIS A 23 -8.34 4.42 3.79
N PRO A 24 -8.91 4.33 2.57
CA PRO A 24 -8.99 3.07 1.80
C PRO A 24 -7.61 2.43 1.57
N ILE A 25 -6.58 3.24 1.33
CA ILE A 25 -5.19 2.76 1.26
C ILE A 25 -4.74 1.98 2.50
N PHE A 26 -5.09 2.39 3.72
CA PHE A 26 -4.71 1.58 4.90
C PHE A 26 -5.30 0.18 4.82
N CYS A 27 -6.59 0.10 4.49
CA CYS A 27 -7.32 -1.15 4.33
C CYS A 27 -6.70 -2.02 3.24
N LEU A 28 -6.44 -1.44 2.07
CA LEU A 28 -5.82 -2.12 0.92
C LEU A 28 -4.42 -2.62 1.28
N LEU A 29 -3.55 -1.77 1.83
CA LEU A 29 -2.17 -2.15 2.17
C LEU A 29 -2.11 -3.24 3.24
N VAL A 30 -2.95 -3.16 4.28
CA VAL A 30 -2.97 -4.18 5.34
C VAL A 30 -3.47 -5.53 4.82
N ALA A 31 -4.44 -5.54 3.91
CA ALA A 31 -4.93 -6.78 3.29
C ALA A 31 -4.04 -7.28 2.13
N SER A 32 -3.12 -6.45 1.63
CA SER A 32 -2.29 -6.80 0.48
C SER A 32 -1.31 -7.94 0.79
N PRO A 33 -1.13 -8.90 -0.14
CA PRO A 33 -0.05 -9.85 -0.04
C PRO A 33 1.31 -9.15 -0.19
N ILE A 34 2.35 -9.77 0.36
CA ILE A 34 3.70 -9.20 0.42
C ILE A 34 4.30 -8.88 -0.96
N VAL A 35 3.78 -9.49 -2.03
CA VAL A 35 4.21 -9.26 -3.41
C VAL A 35 3.70 -7.94 -4.00
N HIS A 36 2.67 -7.31 -3.42
CA HIS A 36 2.18 -5.99 -3.85
C HIS A 36 2.61 -4.89 -2.91
N ALA A 37 2.60 -5.14 -1.61
CA ALA A 37 3.01 -4.13 -0.63
C ALA A 37 3.77 -4.77 0.53
N TRP A 38 4.91 -4.19 0.88
CA TRP A 38 5.74 -4.68 1.97
C TRP A 38 6.55 -3.56 2.61
N ILE A 39 7.12 -3.90 3.76
CA ILE A 39 8.09 -3.06 4.45
C ILE A 39 9.44 -3.76 4.39
N THR A 40 10.45 -3.04 3.90
CA THR A 40 11.84 -3.48 3.96
C THR A 40 12.47 -2.91 5.23
N ILE A 41 13.01 -3.79 6.07
CA ILE A 41 13.77 -3.45 7.27
C ILE A 41 15.24 -3.61 6.92
N ILE A 42 16.03 -2.55 7.05
CA ILE A 42 17.42 -2.48 6.59
C ILE A 42 18.33 -2.14 7.76
N ASP A 43 19.49 -2.80 7.84
CA ASP A 43 20.52 -2.46 8.82
C ASP A 43 21.26 -1.15 8.46
N LYS A 44 21.54 -0.32 9.47
CA LYS A 44 22.22 0.97 9.30
C LYS A 44 23.72 0.84 9.06
N GLN A 45 24.33 -0.24 9.55
CA GLN A 45 25.75 -0.54 9.41
C GLN A 45 26.03 -1.31 8.11
N ASP A 46 25.11 -2.19 7.72
CA ASP A 46 25.21 -2.95 6.47
C ASP A 46 23.89 -2.99 5.70
N SER A 47 23.78 -2.20 4.63
CA SER A 47 22.57 -2.13 3.80
C SER A 47 22.26 -3.41 3.02
N THR A 48 23.20 -4.35 2.92
CA THR A 48 22.95 -5.66 2.29
C THR A 48 22.09 -6.56 3.18
N ILE A 49 22.08 -6.30 4.50
CA ILE A 49 21.24 -7.00 5.47
C ILE A 49 19.85 -6.36 5.48
N GLN A 50 18.93 -7.02 4.78
CA GLN A 50 17.56 -6.55 4.63
C GLN A 50 16.54 -7.69 4.79
N LYS A 51 15.38 -7.35 5.35
CA LYS A 51 14.26 -8.27 5.54
C LYS A 51 12.96 -7.65 5.07
N ARG A 52 12.18 -8.39 4.29
CA ARG A 52 10.82 -8.01 3.91
C ARG A 52 9.81 -8.56 4.91
N VAL A 53 8.84 -7.74 5.28
CA VAL A 53 7.67 -8.14 6.07
C VAL A 53 6.42 -7.58 5.42
N SER A 54 5.29 -8.27 5.52
CA SER A 54 4.03 -7.73 5.03
C SER A 54 3.59 -6.53 5.88
N ILE A 55 2.74 -5.67 5.30
CA ILE A 55 2.16 -4.53 6.02
C ILE A 55 1.37 -5.01 7.24
N ALA A 56 0.58 -6.08 7.09
CA ALA A 56 -0.14 -6.71 8.19
C ALA A 56 0.79 -7.16 9.33
N GLN A 57 1.90 -7.82 9.00
CA GLN A 57 2.88 -8.26 10.00
C GLN A 57 3.46 -7.08 10.76
N PHE A 58 3.84 -6.00 10.07
CA PHE A 58 4.35 -4.79 10.71
C PHE A 58 3.31 -4.15 11.65
N VAL A 59 2.06 -3.97 11.18
CA VAL A 59 0.99 -3.32 11.94
C VAL A 59 0.56 -4.16 13.14
N HIS A 60 0.38 -5.47 12.99
CA HIS A 60 -0.08 -6.35 14.08
C HIS A 60 1.03 -6.74 15.07
N SER A 61 2.28 -6.81 14.62
CA SER A 61 3.42 -7.23 15.44
C SER A 61 4.45 -6.13 15.67
N LEU A 62 4.03 -4.86 15.72
CA LEU A 62 4.91 -3.69 15.86
C LEU A 62 5.91 -3.80 17.03
N LYS A 63 5.49 -4.39 18.16
CA LYS A 63 6.35 -4.61 19.33
C LYS A 63 7.54 -5.53 19.03
N LYS A 64 7.35 -6.49 18.11
CA LYS A 64 8.39 -7.43 17.65
C LYS A 64 9.29 -6.85 16.56
N MET A 65 8.97 -5.65 16.03
CA MET A 65 9.76 -5.02 14.97
C MET A 65 11.01 -4.32 15.55
N PRO A 66 12.20 -4.55 14.96
CA PRO A 66 13.48 -4.06 15.47
C PRO A 66 13.56 -2.53 15.39
N SER A 67 14.11 -1.86 16.40
CA SER A 67 14.17 -0.39 16.42
C SER A 67 15.59 0.13 16.29
N THR A 68 16.48 -0.38 17.15
CA THR A 68 17.88 0.03 17.21
C THR A 68 18.62 -0.47 15.97
N GLY A 69 19.48 0.40 15.40
CA GLY A 69 20.33 0.03 14.28
C GLY A 69 19.60 -0.23 12.95
N LYS A 70 18.27 -0.06 12.88
CA LYS A 70 17.48 -0.30 11.66
C LYS A 70 16.84 0.96 11.10
N TYR A 71 16.58 0.95 9.80
CA TYR A 71 15.66 1.86 9.14
C TYR A 71 14.71 1.08 8.23
N TYR A 72 13.67 1.77 7.78
CA TYR A 72 12.53 1.17 7.12
C TYR A 72 12.32 1.78 5.73
N ARG A 73 11.75 1.01 4.82
CA ARG A 73 11.17 1.50 3.57
C ARG A 73 9.79 0.93 3.37
N LEU A 74 8.86 1.75 2.91
CA LEU A 74 7.53 1.31 2.48
C LEU A 74 7.56 1.11 0.96
N ASN A 75 7.16 -0.08 0.52
CA ASN A 75 7.17 -0.46 -0.88
C ASN A 75 5.75 -0.81 -1.30
N ILE A 76 5.27 -0.19 -2.37
CA ILE A 76 3.92 -0.37 -2.88
C ILE A 76 4.02 -0.47 -4.40
N TYR A 77 3.63 -1.62 -4.95
CA TYR A 77 3.36 -1.68 -6.38
C TYR A 77 2.05 -0.97 -6.68
N THR A 78 2.04 -0.31 -7.83
CA THR A 78 0.86 0.27 -8.47
C THR A 78 0.84 -0.15 -9.93
N TYR A 79 -0.31 -0.01 -10.58
CA TYR A 79 -0.47 -0.29 -12.00
C TYR A 79 -1.10 0.91 -12.71
N HIS A 80 -0.51 1.30 -13.83
CA HIS A 80 -1.06 2.32 -14.70
C HIS A 80 -1.69 1.62 -15.91
N ILE A 81 -3.03 1.62 -15.96
CA ILE A 81 -3.77 0.80 -16.93
C ILE A 81 -3.52 1.25 -18.37
N GLU A 82 -3.50 2.56 -18.63
CA GLU A 82 -3.35 3.10 -19.99
C GLU A 82 -2.01 2.75 -20.63
N SER A 83 -0.95 2.65 -19.83
CA SER A 83 0.38 2.28 -20.31
C SER A 83 0.70 0.80 -20.09
N SER A 84 -0.21 0.04 -19.48
CA SER A 84 0.00 -1.34 -19.04
C SER A 84 1.27 -1.54 -18.21
N GLN A 85 1.68 -0.53 -17.44
CA GLN A 85 2.93 -0.54 -16.69
C GLN A 85 2.71 -0.73 -15.19
N ARG A 86 3.45 -1.68 -14.62
CA ARG A 86 3.58 -1.86 -13.17
C ARG A 86 4.72 -0.99 -12.65
N GLN A 87 4.46 -0.17 -11.64
CA GLN A 87 5.44 0.74 -11.05
C GLN A 87 5.60 0.47 -9.56
N LEU A 88 6.84 0.59 -9.06
CA LEU A 88 7.15 0.48 -7.64
C LEU A 88 7.28 1.88 -7.04
N PHE A 89 6.39 2.22 -6.12
CA PHE A 89 6.58 3.33 -5.21
C PHE A 89 7.41 2.87 -4.01
N GLU A 90 8.54 3.52 -3.75
CA GLU A 90 9.38 3.30 -2.58
C GLU A 90 9.46 4.60 -1.76
N ALA A 91 8.88 4.61 -0.56
CA ALA A 91 9.17 5.64 0.42
C ALA A 91 10.37 5.19 1.27
N SER A 92 11.49 5.88 1.10
CA SER A 92 12.78 5.68 1.76
C SER A 92 13.11 6.82 2.74
N GLN A 93 12.46 7.97 2.61
CA GLN A 93 12.67 9.17 3.43
C GLN A 93 11.38 9.67 4.08
N LEU A 94 11.53 10.38 5.21
CA LEU A 94 10.37 10.86 5.99
C LEU A 94 9.36 11.72 5.20
N PRO A 95 9.75 12.66 4.33
CA PRO A 95 8.80 13.48 3.56
C PRO A 95 7.89 12.65 2.64
N GLU A 96 8.35 11.47 2.22
CA GLU A 96 7.63 10.56 1.33
C GLU A 96 6.50 9.79 2.05
N LEU A 97 6.47 9.84 3.39
CA LEU A 97 5.37 9.32 4.23
C LEU A 97 4.29 10.38 4.49
N SER A 98 3.85 11.07 3.44
CA SER A 98 2.74 12.02 3.52
C SER A 98 1.42 11.37 3.07
N LEU A 99 0.31 11.83 3.65
CA LEU A 99 -1.01 11.38 3.21
C LEU A 99 -1.29 11.78 1.76
N GLU A 100 -0.84 12.96 1.36
CA GLU A 100 -1.02 13.49 0.02
C GLU A 100 -0.35 12.58 -1.03
N MET A 101 0.95 12.30 -0.88
CA MET A 101 1.68 11.45 -1.84
C MET A 101 1.09 10.05 -1.91
N ILE A 102 0.68 9.50 -0.77
CA ILE A 102 0.14 8.15 -0.72
C ILE A 102 -1.26 8.11 -1.32
N SER A 103 -2.09 9.14 -1.12
CA SER A 103 -3.45 9.21 -1.70
C SER A 103 -3.43 9.15 -3.23
N GLN A 104 -2.39 9.72 -3.86
CA GLN A 104 -2.18 9.64 -5.31
C GLN A 104 -1.95 8.21 -5.81
N LEU A 105 -1.57 7.28 -4.94
CA LEU A 105 -1.37 5.87 -5.30
C LEU A 105 -2.69 5.08 -5.32
N LEU A 106 -3.80 5.61 -4.77
CA LEU A 106 -5.06 4.86 -4.65
C LEU A 106 -5.53 4.30 -6.01
N PRO A 107 -5.58 5.09 -7.10
CA PRO A 107 -5.98 4.56 -8.40
C PRO A 107 -5.10 3.40 -8.86
N GLY A 108 -3.78 3.54 -8.70
CA GLY A 108 -2.83 2.52 -9.12
C GLY A 108 -2.86 1.24 -8.26
N ILE A 109 -3.21 1.34 -6.98
CA ILE A 109 -3.40 0.17 -6.11
C ILE A 109 -4.70 -0.56 -6.50
N VAL A 110 -5.78 0.17 -6.76
CA VAL A 110 -7.06 -0.43 -7.20
C VAL A 110 -6.91 -1.06 -8.59
N ALA A 111 -6.17 -0.40 -9.49
CA ALA A 111 -5.86 -0.92 -10.82
C ALA A 111 -5.14 -2.28 -10.76
N LEU A 112 -4.26 -2.50 -9.77
CA LEU A 112 -3.64 -3.82 -9.56
C LEU A 112 -4.67 -4.92 -9.30
N LEU A 113 -5.69 -4.63 -8.49
CA LEU A 113 -6.75 -5.61 -8.21
C LEU A 113 -7.57 -5.90 -9.47
N CYS A 114 -7.81 -4.88 -10.29
CA CYS A 114 -8.55 -5.00 -11.54
C CYS A 114 -7.79 -5.83 -12.58
N ILE A 115 -6.50 -5.56 -12.81
CA ILE A 115 -5.69 -6.34 -13.76
C ILE A 115 -5.51 -7.78 -13.29
N GLU A 116 -5.41 -8.04 -11.98
CA GLU A 116 -5.34 -9.41 -11.47
C GLU A 116 -6.62 -10.20 -11.69
N ALA A 117 -7.79 -9.57 -11.53
CA ALA A 117 -9.06 -10.20 -11.89
C ALA A 117 -9.15 -10.44 -13.39
N HIS A 118 -8.79 -9.44 -14.20
CA HIS A 118 -8.81 -9.54 -15.66
C HIS A 118 -7.90 -10.66 -16.17
N ASN A 119 -6.70 -10.82 -15.61
CA ASN A 119 -5.79 -11.91 -15.94
C ASN A 119 -6.33 -13.30 -15.57
N ARG A 120 -7.35 -13.39 -14.69
CA ARG A 120 -8.10 -14.63 -14.40
C ARG A 120 -9.35 -14.79 -15.27
N GLY A 121 -9.61 -13.87 -16.20
CA GLY A 121 -10.82 -13.84 -17.02
C GLY A 121 -12.04 -13.27 -16.29
N GLU A 122 -11.83 -12.50 -15.22
CA GLU A 122 -12.90 -11.94 -14.37
C GLU A 122 -12.88 -10.39 -14.43
N CYS A 123 -14.03 -9.76 -14.16
CA CYS A 123 -14.05 -8.33 -13.83
C CYS A 123 -13.94 -8.16 -12.31
N TYR A 124 -13.13 -7.19 -11.87
CA TYR A 124 -13.08 -6.88 -10.45
C TYR A 124 -14.31 -6.06 -10.05
N GLU A 125 -15.09 -6.55 -9.08
CA GLU A 125 -16.30 -5.87 -8.62
C GLU A 125 -16.19 -5.48 -7.15
N LEU A 126 -16.64 -4.29 -6.79
CA LEU A 126 -16.69 -3.83 -5.41
C LEU A 126 -17.96 -4.35 -4.70
N THR A 127 -18.07 -5.67 -4.53
CA THR A 127 -19.22 -6.33 -3.89
C THR A 127 -19.30 -6.01 -2.40
N THR A 128 -20.46 -6.26 -1.77
CA THR A 128 -20.63 -6.14 -0.31
C THR A 128 -19.61 -6.98 0.47
N GLN A 129 -19.30 -8.19 -0.02
CA GLN A 129 -18.30 -9.06 0.61
C GLN A 129 -16.90 -8.45 0.54
N ILE A 130 -16.52 -7.86 -0.60
CA ILE A 130 -15.23 -7.18 -0.78
C ILE A 130 -15.13 -5.93 0.09
N ILE A 131 -16.19 -5.12 0.15
CA ILE A 131 -16.27 -3.94 1.02
C ILE A 131 -16.07 -4.35 2.49
N GLN A 132 -16.70 -5.44 2.93
CA GLN A 132 -16.54 -5.98 4.29
C GLN A 132 -15.15 -6.56 4.53
N HIS A 133 -14.59 -7.28 3.56
CA HIS A 133 -13.26 -7.88 3.62
C HIS A 133 -12.19 -6.80 3.86
N TYR A 134 -12.16 -5.76 3.02
CA TYR A 134 -11.24 -4.64 3.18
C TYR A 134 -11.66 -3.67 4.29
N LYS A 135 -12.89 -3.77 4.81
CA LYS A 135 -13.44 -2.87 5.84
C LYS A 135 -13.48 -1.41 5.39
N PHE A 136 -13.84 -1.16 4.12
CA PHE A 136 -14.01 0.20 3.63
C PHE A 136 -15.15 0.91 4.37
N LYS A 137 -14.95 2.20 4.65
CA LYS A 137 -16.03 3.05 5.17
C LYS A 137 -16.89 3.54 4.02
N ALA A 138 -18.20 3.65 4.25
CA ALA A 138 -19.19 4.07 3.26
C ALA A 138 -18.75 5.31 2.47
N ARG A 139 -18.19 6.33 3.15
CA ARG A 139 -17.72 7.58 2.51
C ARG A 139 -16.64 7.42 1.43
N TYR A 140 -15.92 6.29 1.40
CA TYR A 140 -14.88 6.00 0.41
C TYR A 140 -15.33 4.97 -0.62
N VAL A 141 -16.49 4.34 -0.43
CA VAL A 141 -16.95 3.27 -1.31
C VAL A 141 -17.21 3.81 -2.72
N ASP A 142 -17.82 5.00 -2.83
CA ASP A 142 -18.14 5.58 -4.14
C ASP A 142 -16.89 6.00 -4.91
N GLU A 143 -15.88 6.57 -4.22
CA GLU A 143 -14.58 6.88 -4.81
C GLU A 143 -13.89 5.61 -5.33
N VAL A 144 -13.79 4.56 -4.50
CA VAL A 144 -13.18 3.29 -4.91
C VAL A 144 -13.95 2.65 -6.05
N ARG A 145 -15.29 2.71 -6.03
CA ARG A 145 -16.14 2.17 -7.10
C ARG A 145 -15.89 2.88 -8.43
N ALA A 146 -15.84 4.21 -8.43
CA ALA A 146 -15.57 4.98 -9.64
C ALA A 146 -14.22 4.59 -10.28
N ILE A 147 -13.19 4.38 -9.46
CA ILE A 147 -11.88 3.91 -9.93
C ILE A 147 -12.01 2.50 -10.54
N VAL A 148 -12.68 1.56 -9.85
CA VAL A 148 -12.90 0.19 -10.37
C VAL A 148 -13.63 0.20 -11.71
N GLU A 149 -14.70 0.99 -11.84
CA GLU A 149 -15.48 1.11 -13.08
C GLU A 149 -14.63 1.64 -14.23
N GLN A 150 -13.82 2.68 -13.98
CA GLN A 150 -12.87 3.21 -14.97
C GLN A 150 -11.84 2.15 -15.36
N CYS A 151 -11.28 1.42 -14.39
CA CYS A 151 -10.30 0.37 -14.64
C CYS A 151 -10.87 -0.74 -15.53
N ASN A 152 -12.03 -1.28 -15.17
CA ASN A 152 -12.68 -2.36 -15.94
C ASN A 152 -13.07 -1.90 -17.35
N LYS A 153 -13.53 -0.65 -17.51
CA LYS A 153 -13.82 -0.09 -18.83
C LYS A 153 -12.56 -0.09 -19.71
N LEU A 154 -11.43 0.35 -19.18
CA LEU A 154 -10.17 0.39 -19.93
C LEU A 154 -9.60 -1.00 -20.26
N LEU A 155 -9.81 -1.99 -19.39
CA LEU A 155 -9.31 -3.36 -19.61
C LEU A 155 -10.16 -4.17 -20.60
N ASN A 156 -11.41 -3.77 -20.83
CA ASN A 156 -12.35 -4.49 -21.69
C ASN A 156 -12.58 -3.81 -23.06
N ASN A 157 -11.94 -2.66 -23.32
CA ASN A 157 -11.93 -2.00 -24.62
C ASN A 157 -10.67 -2.38 -25.39
#